data_AF-A0A5C5UXU3-F1
#
_entry.id   AF-A0A5C5UXU3-F1
#
_cell.length_a   1.000
_cell.length_b   1.000
_cell.length_c   1.000
_cell.angle_alpha   90.00
_cell.angle_beta   90.00
_cell.angle_gamma   90.00
#
_symmetry.space_group_name_H-M   'P 1'
#
loop_
_entity.id
_entity.type
_entity.pdbx_description
1 polymer ?
#
loop_
_entity_poly.entity_id
_entity_poly.type
_entity_poly.pdbx_seq_one_letter_code
_entity_poly.pdbx_strand_id
1 'polypeptide(L)'
;MSTVEHQTAKDQMIAILQNQPDDSSYDELLRELAAARSIERGLQDAEAGRVVSNDDALLLSRSGRNRDAAVGLAQRSRADPGRRHDSA
;
A
#
# COMPACT_ATOMS: atom_id res chain seq x y z
N MET A 1 -42.24 7.05 5.62
CA MET A 1 -40.94 7.67 5.91
C MET A 1 -40.00 6.54 6.31
N SER A 2 -39.11 6.12 5.42
CA SER A 2 -38.10 5.12 5.76
C SER A 2 -36.97 5.82 6.48
N THR A 3 -36.82 5.56 7.77
CA THR A 3 -35.64 5.97 8.54
C THR A 3 -34.45 5.17 8.02
N VAL A 4 -33.53 5.85 7.35
CA VAL A 4 -32.25 5.25 6.98
C VAL A 4 -31.44 5.14 8.26
N GLU A 5 -31.41 3.95 8.85
CA GLU A 5 -30.49 3.59 9.93
C GLU A 5 -29.06 3.97 9.48
N HIS A 6 -28.43 4.92 10.17
CA HIS A 6 -27.03 5.24 9.93
C HIS A 6 -26.18 4.08 10.46
N GLN A 7 -25.62 3.29 9.55
CA GLN A 7 -24.65 2.25 9.90
C GLN A 7 -23.44 2.90 10.57
N THR A 8 -23.11 2.45 11.77
CA THR A 8 -21.92 2.91 12.48
C THR A 8 -20.66 2.31 11.86
N ALA A 9 -19.49 2.89 12.15
CA ALA A 9 -18.21 2.30 11.74
C ALA A 9 -18.07 0.84 12.23
N LYS A 10 -18.59 0.53 13.42
CA LYS A 10 -18.59 -0.83 13.96
C LYS A 10 -19.47 -1.78 13.12
N ASP A 11 -20.65 -1.33 12.72
CA ASP A 11 -21.57 -2.14 11.93
C ASP A 11 -20.97 -2.45 10.54
N GLN A 12 -20.30 -1.48 9.93
CA GLN A 12 -19.57 -1.67 8.68
C GLN A 12 -18.42 -2.68 8.83
N MET A 13 -17.64 -2.57 9.90
CA MET A 13 -16.57 -3.55 10.18
C MET A 13 -17.13 -4.96 10.35
N ILE A 14 -18.24 -5.11 11.09
CA ILE A 14 -18.91 -6.40 11.27
C ILE A 14 -19.38 -6.95 9.92
N ALA A 15 -20.00 -6.12 9.07
CA ALA A 15 -20.44 -6.53 7.75
C ALA A 15 -19.28 -6.99 6.85
N ILE A 16 -18.14 -6.30 6.89
CA ILE A 16 -16.93 -6.72 6.15
C ILE A 16 -16.47 -8.09 6.63
N LEU A 17 -16.37 -8.30 7.95
CA LEU A 17 -15.92 -9.56 8.53
C LEU A 17 -16.88 -10.71 8.24
N GLN A 18 -18.20 -10.48 8.31
CA GLN A 18 -19.23 -11.49 8.04
C GLN A 18 -19.28 -11.94 6.57
N ASN A 19 -18.80 -11.11 5.65
CA ASN A 19 -18.74 -11.44 4.22
C ASN A 19 -17.46 -12.20 3.83
N GLN A 20 -16.53 -12.43 4.76
CA GLN A 20 -15.32 -13.20 4.52
C GLN A 20 -15.58 -14.72 4.61
N PRO A 21 -14.82 -15.55 3.89
CA PRO A 21 -14.82 -17.00 4.08
C PRO A 21 -14.50 -17.42 5.53
N ASP A 22 -15.08 -18.52 6.00
CA ASP A 22 -14.87 -19.05 7.35
C ASP A 22 -13.42 -19.44 7.66
N ASP A 23 -12.63 -19.75 6.63
CA ASP A 23 -11.21 -20.13 6.72
C ASP A 23 -10.25 -18.94 6.56
N SER A 24 -10.77 -17.72 6.51
CA SER A 24 -9.95 -16.50 6.39
C SER A 24 -9.00 -16.37 7.57
N SER A 25 -7.72 -16.18 7.26
CA SER A 25 -6.71 -15.91 8.26
C SER A 25 -6.83 -14.49 8.82
N TYR A 26 -6.26 -14.27 10.00
CA TYR A 26 -6.25 -12.97 10.66
C TYR A 26 -5.68 -11.84 9.77
N ASP A 27 -4.61 -12.12 9.02
CA ASP A 27 -3.98 -11.14 8.14
C ASP A 27 -4.86 -10.79 6.94
N GLU A 28 -5.64 -11.75 6.42
CA GLU A 28 -6.60 -11.50 5.34
C GLU A 28 -7.74 -10.61 5.82
N LEU A 29 -8.30 -10.89 6.99
CA LEU A 29 -9.33 -10.04 7.61
C LEU A 29 -8.82 -8.60 7.82
N LEU A 30 -7.60 -8.45 8.33
CA LEU A 30 -6.98 -7.13 8.50
C LEU A 30 -6.73 -6.40 7.17
N ARG A 31 -6.30 -7.12 6.13
CA ARG A 31 -6.09 -6.55 4.80
C ARG A 31 -7.39 -5.97 4.26
N GLU A 32 -8.50 -6.68 4.39
CA GLU A 32 -9.81 -6.22 3.91
C GLU A 32 -10.32 -4.99 4.67
N LEU A 33 -10.17 -4.98 6.00
CA LEU A 33 -10.48 -3.80 6.81
C LEU A 33 -9.59 -2.59 6.41
N ALA A 34 -8.30 -2.82 6.13
CA ALA A 34 -7.40 -1.78 5.66
C ALA A 34 -7.77 -1.27 4.25
N ALA A 35 -8.24 -2.15 3.37
CA ALA A 35 -8.73 -1.79 2.04
C ALA A 35 -9.98 -0.89 2.14
N ALA A 36 -10.97 -1.28 2.94
CA ALA A 36 -12.17 -0.49 3.18
C ALA A 36 -11.84 0.92 3.68
N ARG A 37 -10.95 1.02 4.69
CA ARG A 37 -10.48 2.30 5.21
C ARG A 37 -9.70 3.13 4.17
N SER A 38 -8.93 2.48 3.30
CA SER A 38 -8.15 3.17 2.26
C SER A 38 -9.06 3.79 1.20
N ILE A 39 -10.15 3.11 0.84
CA ILE A 39 -11.17 3.61 -0.09
C ILE A 39 -11.88 4.83 0.51
N GLU A 40 -12.35 4.72 1.75
CA GLU A 40 -13.03 5.83 2.43
C GLU A 40 -12.14 7.07 2.53
N ARG A 41 -10.87 6.88 2.91
CA ARG A 41 -9.88 7.97 2.92
C ARG A 41 -9.70 8.58 1.53
N GLY A 42 -9.57 7.74 0.49
CA GLY A 42 -9.43 8.20 -0.89
C GLY A 42 -10.63 9.01 -1.37
N LEU A 43 -11.85 8.65 -0.96
CA LEU A 43 -13.05 9.41 -1.27
C LEU A 43 -13.05 10.77 -0.55
N GLN A 44 -12.69 10.81 0.73
CA GLN A 44 -12.55 12.06 1.47
C GLN A 44 -11.45 12.96 0.90
N ASP A 45 -10.35 12.37 0.41
CA ASP A 45 -9.28 13.09 -0.28
C ASP A 45 -9.82 13.70 -1.59
N ALA A 46 -10.62 12.95 -2.35
CA ALA A 46 -11.25 13.43 -3.58
C ALA A 46 -12.21 14.60 -3.32
N GLU A 47 -13.10 14.47 -2.33
CA GLU A 47 -14.05 15.52 -1.94
C GLU A 47 -13.35 16.79 -1.46
N ALA A 48 -12.23 16.64 -0.75
CA ALA A 48 -11.43 17.77 -0.28
C ALA A 48 -10.47 18.34 -1.34
N GLY A 49 -10.51 17.84 -2.59
CA GLY A 49 -9.63 18.28 -3.66
C GLY A 49 -8.15 17.89 -3.47
N ARG A 50 -7.84 16.97 -2.56
CA ARG A 50 -6.50 16.38 -2.36
C ARG A 50 -6.21 15.32 -3.43
N VAL A 51 -6.36 15.71 -4.69
CA VAL A 51 -6.15 14.87 -5.86
C VAL A 51 -4.94 15.37 -6.65
N VAL A 52 -4.30 14.47 -7.39
CA VAL A 52 -3.23 14.80 -8.32
C VAL A 52 -3.70 14.57 -9.75
N SER A 53 -3.11 15.27 -10.71
CA SER A 53 -3.38 15.01 -12.13
C SER A 53 -2.89 13.62 -12.53
N ASN A 54 -3.42 13.08 -13.63
CA ASN A 54 -2.97 11.78 -14.15
C ASN A 54 -1.48 11.79 -14.50
N ASP A 55 -0.97 12.89 -15.07
CA ASP A 55 0.44 13.03 -15.41
C ASP A 55 1.31 13.05 -14.16
N ASP A 56 0.89 13.77 -13.12
CA ASP A 56 1.57 13.77 -11.82
C ASP A 56 1.55 12.37 -11.19
N ALA A 57 0.42 11.66 -11.21
CA ALA A 57 0.31 10.30 -10.69
C ALA A 57 1.28 9.32 -11.37
N LEU A 58 1.43 9.44 -12.71
CA LEU A 58 2.41 8.66 -13.47
C LEU A 58 3.85 9.02 -13.10
N LEU A 59 4.14 10.31 -12.89
CA LEU A 59 5.46 10.78 -12.44
C LEU A 59 5.80 10.28 -11.03
N LEU A 60 4.87 10.36 -10.08
CA LEU A 60 5.03 9.81 -8.72
C LEU A 60 5.28 8.29 -8.74
N SER A 61 4.54 7.55 -9.56
CA SER A 61 4.70 6.10 -9.69
C SER A 61 6.05 5.70 -10.32
N ARG A 62 6.62 6.57 -11.17
CA ARG A 62 7.96 6.38 -11.76
C ARG A 62 9.06 6.76 -10.77
N SER A 63 8.90 7.83 -10.01
CA SER A 63 9.91 8.26 -9.02
C SER A 63 10.02 7.31 -7.84
N GLY A 64 8.90 6.71 -7.40
CA GLY A 64 8.87 5.68 -6.36
C GLY A 64 9.70 4.44 -6.72
N ARG A 65 9.58 3.94 -7.96
CA ARG A 65 10.34 2.79 -8.48
C ARG A 65 11.85 3.05 -8.63
N ASN A 66 12.26 4.32 -8.74
CA ASN A 66 13.66 4.69 -8.90
C ASN A 66 14.45 4.62 -7.57
N ARG A 67 13.77 4.73 -6.42
CA ARG A 67 14.41 4.62 -5.10
C ARG A 67 14.89 3.20 -4.81
N ASP A 68 14.11 2.19 -5.19
CA ASP A 68 14.48 0.77 -4.98
C ASP A 68 15.66 0.34 -5.89
N ALA A 69 15.70 0.87 -7.12
CA ALA A 69 16.81 0.64 -8.05
C ALA A 69 18.13 1.28 -7.59
N ALA A 70 18.08 2.48 -7.00
CA ALA A 70 19.26 3.17 -6.48
C ALA A 70 19.89 2.45 -5.26
N VAL A 71 19.07 1.83 -4.39
CA VAL A 71 19.56 1.04 -3.25
C VAL A 71 20.26 -0.25 -3.72
N GLY A 72 19.78 -0.89 -4.79
CA GLY A 72 20.40 -2.08 -5.38
C GLY A 72 21.74 -1.83 -6.07
N LEU A 73 21.93 -0.67 -6.70
CA LEU A 73 23.19 -0.28 -7.36
C LEU A 73 24.29 0.12 -6.36
N ALA A 74 23.91 0.71 -5.22
CA ALA A 74 24.86 1.10 -4.17
C ALA A 74 25.53 -0.10 -3.48
N GLN A 75 24.90 -1.28 -3.46
CA GLN A 75 25.46 -2.48 -2.82
C GLN A 75 26.45 -3.24 -3.73
N ARG A 76 26.33 -3.13 -5.06
CA ARG A 76 27.23 -3.83 -6.01
C ARG A 76 28.57 -3.13 -6.24
N SER A 77 28.65 -1.81 -6.01
CA SER A 77 29.89 -1.05 -6.22
C SER A 77 30.92 -1.18 -5.09
N ARG A 78 30.60 -1.87 -3.97
CA ARG A 78 31.52 -2.06 -2.82
C ARG A 78 32.22 -3.42 -2.79
N ALA A 79 31.94 -4.31 -3.73
CA ALA A 79 32.57 -5.62 -3.81
C ALA A 79 33.50 -5.71 -5.03
N ASP A 80 34.73 -5.21 -4.88
CA ASP A 80 36.00 -5.83 -5.28
C ASP A 80 37.10 -4.77 -5.47
N PRO A 81 38.06 -4.71 -4.53
CA PRO A 81 39.40 -4.38 -4.92
C PRO A 81 40.37 -5.41 -4.34
N GLY A 82 40.65 -6.44 -5.12
CA GLY A 82 41.99 -7.01 -5.21
C GLY A 82 42.27 -8.19 -4.28
N ARG A 83 41.85 -9.39 -4.70
CA ARG A 83 42.63 -10.58 -4.42
C ARG A 83 43.89 -10.58 -5.29
N ARG A 84 44.99 -10.00 -4.77
CA ARG A 84 46.32 -10.36 -5.25
C ARG A 84 46.60 -11.78 -4.75
N HIS A 85 46.58 -12.72 -5.69
CA HIS A 85 47.27 -13.98 -5.55
C HIS A 85 48.76 -13.67 -5.45
N ASP A 86 49.34 -13.82 -4.26
CA ASP A 86 50.77 -14.05 -4.15
C ASP A 86 50.97 -15.48 -3.67
N SER A 87 51.45 -16.29 -4.62
CA SER A 87 52.00 -17.62 -4.43
C SER A 87 53.50 -17.50 -4.21
N ALA A 88 54.01 -18.00 -3.09
CA ALA A 88 55.31 -18.66 -2.93
C ALA A 88 55.44 -19.17 -1.49
#